data_AF-A0AAN8KQL1-F1
#
_entry.id   AF-A0AAN8KQL1-F1
#
_cell.length_a   1.000
_cell.length_b   1.000
_cell.length_c   1.000
_cell.angle_alpha   90.00
_cell.angle_beta   90.00
_cell.angle_gamma   90.00
#
_symmetry.space_group_name_H-M   'P 1'
#
loop_
_entity.id
_entity.type
_entity.pdbx_description
1 polymer ?
#
loop_
_entity_poly.entity_id
_entity_poly.type
_entity_poly.pdbx_seq_one_letter_code
_entity_poly.pdbx_strand_id
1 'polypeptide(L)'
;MFGAGNLHHTAEESGRRTLPPIKSASDKNFLESLGEYIKREKERLMCPDEGPDEQRYIIYSSAFDKVIEYATAYKTILTAIKKEYDEFICAIKKSERDAKLAHGKLKAMVTQPTSLMYCQRRAVQLQERIAIIQRDTAELQVELNRLQESRRDKRPSLHQKTSDSKTLRPVGQIPGLTFDESMNPVALAKHLEYLERKRANLQIKRKSQYVSVSVKADLDNTMRSTLDQRDELAVENERLQLRYKQMKFLNDSLMTWEKTGKEVTLLEFLTSTLDNIFDLKMSDTDFPGISAVVFEEDDPSKVNESELLVDYIERFIDLFEGGEYEAAAFHAAKSPHGVLRNMETMERFKAVTVYQGQGELPPLLLFFQALMISVHAGKQLPGETLSVEGVRCAMQHNYVELVTHWVTQKRLTYSEALGDVICEHGDRKPRMADTCLALAHIVYKACGMLRKAALSMCKRGMTSSTMEFIYQSKGFTADDCLFVLKGCPSLALLQALTQEYQGQPAVLSLGFACHALLNSDLEDLALQMVEKTHSSGQGTLEKVILDDTGCSAENWGEIAGRCGQKNKPLLAQEILSILLSQSGAMRLSPGIESSRLMQHVFM
;
A
#
# COMPACT_ATOMS: atom_id res chain seq x y z
N MET A 1 -32.33 14.26 -8.70
CA MET A 1 -33.33 13.19 -8.55
C MET A 1 -32.83 11.97 -9.29
N PHE A 2 -32.22 11.03 -8.59
CA PHE A 2 -32.34 9.57 -8.71
C PHE A 2 -31.50 9.01 -7.54
N GLY A 3 -32.12 8.13 -6.76
CA GLY A 3 -31.85 7.94 -5.34
C GLY A 3 -30.54 7.22 -5.00
N ALA A 4 -29.91 7.71 -3.93
CA ALA A 4 -28.88 7.01 -3.20
C ALA A 4 -29.52 5.85 -2.40
N GLY A 5 -29.25 4.62 -2.83
CA GLY A 5 -29.47 3.43 -2.02
C GLY A 5 -28.32 3.24 -1.05
N ASN A 6 -28.50 3.69 0.19
CA ASN A 6 -27.69 3.30 1.33
C ASN A 6 -27.83 1.79 1.55
N LEU A 7 -26.80 1.01 1.25
CA LEU A 7 -26.61 -0.31 1.87
C LEU A 7 -25.92 -0.11 3.22
N HIS A 8 -26.70 0.39 4.19
CA HIS A 8 -26.50 0.04 5.58
C HIS A 8 -26.80 -1.46 5.69
N HIS A 9 -25.77 -2.31 5.74
CA HIS A 9 -25.91 -3.58 6.45
C HIS A 9 -25.66 -3.29 7.93
N THR A 10 -26.75 -2.95 8.61
CA THR A 10 -26.91 -3.23 10.03
C THR A 10 -26.50 -4.68 10.26
N ALA A 11 -25.55 -4.90 11.16
CA ALA A 11 -25.40 -6.17 11.84
C ALA A 11 -26.59 -6.30 12.82
N GLU A 12 -27.80 -6.39 12.28
CA GLU A 12 -28.81 -7.20 12.95
C GLU A 12 -28.31 -8.64 12.89
N GLU A 13 -28.52 -9.36 13.98
CA GLU A 13 -28.29 -10.80 14.10
C GLU A 13 -29.03 -11.55 12.98
N SER A 14 -28.44 -11.57 11.79
CA SER A 14 -28.77 -12.51 10.74
C SER A 14 -28.31 -13.84 11.30
N GLY A 15 -29.26 -14.52 11.97
CA GLY A 15 -29.06 -15.78 12.64
C GLY A 15 -28.14 -16.64 11.81
N ARG A 16 -27.10 -17.17 12.46
CA ARG A 16 -26.23 -18.20 11.90
C ARG A 16 -27.15 -19.10 11.10
N ARG A 17 -27.08 -19.06 9.77
CA ARG A 17 -27.59 -20.16 8.96
C ARG A 17 -26.67 -21.29 9.35
N THR A 18 -27.04 -21.99 10.42
CA THR A 18 -26.46 -23.24 10.82
C THR A 18 -26.57 -24.07 9.55
N LEU A 19 -25.43 -24.28 8.90
CA LEU A 19 -25.33 -25.26 7.83
C LEU A 19 -26.05 -26.50 8.35
N PRO A 20 -26.93 -27.13 7.54
CA PRO A 20 -27.61 -28.33 7.99
C PRO A 20 -26.54 -29.27 8.57
N PRO A 21 -26.77 -29.84 9.76
CA PRO A 21 -25.75 -30.63 10.43
C PRO A 21 -25.25 -31.68 9.45
N ILE A 22 -23.93 -31.87 9.38
CA ILE A 22 -23.31 -32.93 8.59
C ILE A 22 -23.96 -34.24 9.05
N LYS A 23 -24.90 -34.77 8.24
CA LYS A 23 -25.85 -35.79 8.71
C LYS A 23 -25.24 -37.19 8.70
N SER A 24 -24.20 -37.42 7.90
CA SER A 24 -23.56 -38.72 7.80
C SER A 24 -22.29 -38.79 8.65
N ALA A 25 -22.10 -39.92 9.34
CA ALA A 25 -20.87 -40.20 10.08
C ALA A 25 -19.64 -40.21 9.17
N SER A 26 -19.81 -40.59 7.89
CA SER A 26 -18.73 -40.58 6.88
C SER A 26 -18.22 -39.17 6.59
N ASP A 27 -19.11 -38.20 6.43
CA ASP A 27 -18.72 -36.81 6.14
C ASP A 27 -18.00 -36.18 7.34
N LYS A 28 -18.44 -36.51 8.56
CA LYS A 28 -17.77 -36.05 9.79
C LYS A 28 -16.36 -36.64 9.92
N ASN A 29 -16.21 -37.95 9.69
CA ASN A 29 -14.92 -38.62 9.73
C ASN A 29 -13.97 -38.10 8.64
N PHE A 30 -14.49 -37.79 7.46
CA PHE A 30 -13.70 -37.17 6.39
C PHE A 30 -13.17 -35.80 6.79
N LEU A 31 -14.03 -34.92 7.35
CA LEU A 31 -13.62 -33.58 7.77
C LEU A 31 -12.62 -33.61 8.93
N GLU A 32 -12.78 -34.54 9.88
CA GLU A 32 -11.80 -34.75 10.96
C GLU A 32 -10.44 -35.20 10.38
N SER A 33 -10.44 -36.19 9.48
CA SER A 33 -9.23 -36.64 8.78
C SER A 33 -8.57 -35.54 7.95
N LEU A 34 -9.36 -34.69 7.28
CA LEU A 34 -8.87 -33.54 6.52
C LEU A 34 -8.25 -32.48 7.44
N GLY A 35 -8.87 -32.22 8.60
CA GLY A 35 -8.33 -31.32 9.62
C GLY A 35 -6.99 -31.82 10.18
N GLU A 36 -6.88 -33.12 10.47
CA GLU A 36 -5.63 -33.75 10.90
C GLU A 36 -4.54 -33.70 9.81
N TYR A 37 -4.91 -33.91 8.55
CA TYR A 37 -4.01 -33.77 7.42
C TYR A 37 -3.42 -32.36 7.34
N ILE A 38 -4.26 -31.32 7.39
CA ILE A 38 -3.82 -29.92 7.35
C ILE A 38 -2.90 -29.61 8.53
N LYS A 39 -3.26 -30.05 9.74
CA LYS A 39 -2.45 -29.83 10.95
C LYS A 39 -1.06 -30.47 10.83
N ARG A 40 -1.00 -31.74 10.43
CA ARG A 40 0.27 -32.47 10.24
C ARG A 40 1.17 -31.82 9.19
N GLU A 41 0.62 -31.42 8.05
CA GLU A 41 1.42 -30.78 7.00
C GLU A 41 1.91 -29.38 7.40
N LYS A 42 1.12 -28.61 8.16
CA LYS A 42 1.57 -27.33 8.73
C LYS A 42 2.74 -27.51 9.70
N GLU A 43 2.64 -28.47 10.62
CA GLU A 43 3.72 -28.79 11.57
C GLU A 43 4.97 -29.29 10.84
N ARG A 44 4.81 -30.14 9.83
CA ARG A 44 5.92 -30.69 9.04
C ARG A 44 6.69 -29.62 8.28
N LEU A 45 5.98 -28.67 7.66
CA LEU A 45 6.59 -27.63 6.83
C LEU A 45 7.01 -26.39 7.63
N MET A 46 6.76 -26.34 8.95
CA MET A 46 6.98 -25.16 9.78
C MET A 46 6.24 -23.93 9.22
N CYS A 47 5.05 -24.17 8.68
CA CYS A 47 4.24 -23.13 8.05
C CYS A 47 3.70 -22.17 9.13
N PRO A 48 3.78 -20.84 8.95
CA PRO A 48 3.19 -19.88 9.89
C PRO A 48 1.68 -20.10 10.05
N ASP A 49 1.10 -19.68 11.17
CA ASP A 49 -0.35 -19.85 11.42
C ASP A 49 -1.21 -18.86 10.61
N GLU A 50 -0.74 -17.62 10.40
CA GLU A 50 -1.46 -16.53 9.72
C GLU A 50 -0.62 -15.84 8.63
N GLY A 51 -1.28 -15.14 7.70
CA GLY A 51 -0.64 -14.40 6.58
C GLY A 51 -0.50 -15.15 5.25
N PRO A 52 -0.12 -14.46 4.15
CA PRO A 52 0.13 -15.08 2.85
C PRO A 52 1.45 -15.87 2.88
N ASP A 53 1.38 -17.18 2.68
CA ASP A 53 2.53 -18.08 2.71
C ASP A 53 2.43 -19.13 1.60
N GLU A 54 3.54 -19.41 0.91
CA GLU A 54 3.56 -20.30 -0.25
C GLU A 54 3.34 -21.76 0.15
N GLN A 55 3.91 -22.18 1.28
CA GLN A 55 3.69 -23.53 1.80
C GLN A 55 2.24 -23.70 2.24
N ARG A 56 1.65 -22.66 2.83
CA ARG A 56 0.23 -22.67 3.18
C ARG A 56 -0.65 -22.87 1.95
N TYR A 57 -0.41 -22.13 0.87
CA TYR A 57 -1.15 -22.31 -0.37
C TYR A 57 -1.06 -23.77 -0.86
N ILE A 58 0.12 -24.38 -0.86
CA ILE A 58 0.31 -25.78 -1.28
C ILE A 58 -0.51 -26.74 -0.41
N ILE A 59 -0.45 -26.57 0.92
CA ILE A 59 -1.19 -27.41 1.88
C ILE A 59 -2.71 -27.30 1.64
N TYR A 60 -3.24 -26.09 1.53
CA TYR A 60 -4.67 -25.87 1.34
C TYR A 60 -5.14 -26.26 -0.07
N SER A 61 -4.30 -26.09 -1.10
CA SER A 61 -4.59 -26.60 -2.45
C SER A 61 -4.75 -28.12 -2.41
N SER A 62 -3.82 -28.83 -1.78
CA SER A 62 -3.88 -30.29 -1.67
C SER A 62 -5.06 -30.76 -0.80
N ALA A 63 -5.37 -30.03 0.27
CA ALA A 63 -6.55 -30.29 1.07
C ALA A 63 -7.84 -30.09 0.26
N PHE A 64 -7.89 -29.09 -0.62
CA PHE A 64 -9.03 -28.84 -1.48
C PHE A 64 -9.18 -29.91 -2.56
N ASP A 65 -8.08 -30.45 -3.09
CA ASP A 65 -8.10 -31.63 -3.99
C ASP A 65 -8.77 -32.83 -3.31
N LYS A 66 -8.46 -33.09 -2.02
CA LYS A 66 -9.15 -34.13 -1.24
C LYS A 66 -10.65 -33.89 -1.10
N VAL A 67 -11.08 -32.63 -0.99
CA VAL A 67 -12.51 -32.26 -0.96
C VAL A 67 -13.18 -32.50 -2.32
N ILE A 68 -12.50 -32.17 -3.42
CA ILE A 68 -12.97 -32.43 -4.79
C ILE A 68 -13.14 -33.93 -5.04
N GLU A 69 -12.19 -34.75 -4.56
CA GLU A 69 -12.26 -36.21 -4.66
C GLU A 69 -13.41 -36.80 -3.84
N TYR A 70 -13.65 -36.27 -2.63
CA TYR A 70 -14.73 -36.74 -1.76
C TYR A 70 -16.12 -36.32 -2.23
N ALA A 71 -16.29 -35.06 -2.65
CA ALA A 71 -17.56 -34.47 -3.06
C ALA A 71 -17.82 -34.63 -4.57
N THR A 72 -17.88 -35.88 -5.03
CA THR A 72 -17.98 -36.23 -6.47
C THR A 72 -19.16 -35.56 -7.20
N ALA A 73 -20.30 -35.38 -6.54
CA ALA A 73 -21.48 -34.71 -7.10
C ALA A 73 -21.23 -33.22 -7.42
N TYR A 74 -20.29 -32.59 -6.72
CA TYR A 74 -19.92 -31.18 -6.89
C TYR A 74 -18.53 -31.04 -7.53
N LYS A 75 -17.96 -32.13 -8.06
CA LYS A 75 -16.59 -32.14 -8.59
C LYS A 75 -16.36 -31.06 -9.63
N THR A 76 -17.29 -30.87 -10.56
CA THR A 76 -17.18 -29.87 -11.63
C THR A 76 -17.11 -28.45 -11.09
N ILE A 77 -18.01 -28.08 -10.18
CA ILE A 77 -18.05 -26.73 -9.61
C ILE A 77 -16.87 -26.47 -8.66
N LEU A 78 -16.49 -27.46 -7.85
CA LEU A 78 -15.33 -27.32 -6.96
C LEU A 78 -14.02 -27.22 -7.76
N THR A 79 -13.87 -27.98 -8.84
CA THR A 79 -12.70 -27.87 -9.73
C THR A 79 -12.65 -26.51 -10.42
N ALA A 80 -13.79 -25.98 -10.87
CA ALA A 80 -13.87 -24.63 -11.44
C ALA A 80 -13.47 -23.55 -10.42
N ILE A 81 -13.99 -23.65 -9.20
CA ILE A 81 -13.60 -22.75 -8.09
C ILE A 81 -12.09 -22.84 -7.85
N LYS A 82 -11.53 -24.05 -7.71
CA LYS A 82 -10.08 -24.23 -7.50
C LYS A 82 -9.28 -23.55 -8.61
N LYS A 83 -9.68 -23.77 -9.86
CA LYS A 83 -9.03 -23.21 -11.04
C LYS A 83 -9.03 -21.68 -11.01
N GLU A 84 -10.13 -21.03 -10.67
CA GLU A 84 -10.19 -19.57 -10.55
C GLU A 84 -9.22 -19.03 -9.48
N TYR A 85 -9.14 -19.68 -8.32
CA TYR A 85 -8.19 -19.30 -7.27
C TYR A 85 -6.73 -19.53 -7.69
N ASP A 86 -6.43 -20.66 -8.34
CA ASP A 86 -5.09 -21.00 -8.80
C ASP A 86 -4.62 -20.02 -9.89
N GLU A 87 -5.50 -19.65 -10.84
CA GLU A 87 -5.24 -18.66 -11.89
C GLU A 87 -4.98 -17.28 -11.29
N PHE A 88 -5.80 -16.85 -10.32
CA PHE A 88 -5.62 -15.58 -9.62
C PHE A 88 -4.28 -15.51 -8.87
N ILE A 89 -3.94 -16.56 -8.12
CA ILE A 89 -2.67 -16.65 -7.39
C ILE A 89 -1.48 -16.65 -8.36
N CYS A 90 -1.59 -17.38 -9.48
CA CYS A 90 -0.56 -17.37 -10.52
C CYS A 90 -0.38 -15.99 -11.16
N ALA A 91 -1.47 -15.26 -11.41
CA ALA A 91 -1.41 -13.90 -11.94
C ALA A 91 -0.70 -12.93 -10.98
N ILE A 92 -1.00 -13.00 -9.67
CA ILE A 92 -0.30 -12.21 -8.65
C ILE A 92 1.20 -12.54 -8.63
N LYS A 93 1.56 -13.83 -8.59
CA LYS A 93 2.97 -14.27 -8.58
C LYS A 93 3.72 -13.85 -9.85
N LYS A 94 3.04 -13.84 -11.00
CA LYS A 94 3.62 -13.37 -12.26
C LYS A 94 3.87 -11.86 -12.21
N SER A 95 2.87 -11.08 -11.78
CA SER A 95 3.00 -9.63 -11.63
C SER A 95 4.15 -9.23 -10.70
N GLU A 96 4.35 -9.92 -9.57
CA GLU A 96 5.46 -9.64 -8.66
C GLU A 96 6.83 -9.93 -9.28
N ARG A 97 6.95 -11.04 -10.02
CA ARG A 97 8.19 -11.40 -10.74
C ARG A 97 8.51 -10.40 -11.85
N ASP A 98 7.50 -10.02 -12.63
CA ASP A 98 7.63 -9.03 -13.70
C ASP A 98 8.06 -7.68 -13.11
N ALA A 99 7.51 -7.28 -11.96
CA ALA A 99 7.94 -6.08 -11.26
C ALA A 99 9.40 -6.12 -10.80
N LYS A 100 9.84 -7.24 -10.21
CA LYS A 100 11.26 -7.43 -9.81
C LYS A 100 12.19 -7.40 -11.03
N LEU A 101 11.80 -8.03 -12.14
CA LEU A 101 12.57 -8.04 -13.38
C LEU A 101 12.66 -6.63 -13.99
N ALA A 102 11.53 -5.92 -14.08
CA ALA A 102 11.49 -4.54 -14.55
C ALA A 102 12.37 -3.63 -13.69
N HIS A 103 12.33 -3.80 -12.37
CA HIS A 103 13.19 -3.06 -11.44
C HIS A 103 14.69 -3.39 -11.64
N GLY A 104 15.02 -4.66 -11.88
CA GLY A 104 16.39 -5.09 -12.19
C GLY A 104 16.92 -4.54 -13.52
N LYS A 105 16.12 -4.63 -14.58
CA LYS A 105 16.44 -4.04 -15.90
C LYS A 105 16.62 -2.53 -15.80
N LEU A 106 15.69 -1.86 -15.12
CA LEU A 106 15.78 -0.44 -14.88
C LEU A 106 17.04 -0.09 -14.09
N LYS A 107 17.34 -0.81 -13.01
CA LYS A 107 18.56 -0.57 -12.23
C LYS A 107 19.81 -0.68 -13.10
N ALA A 108 19.87 -1.64 -14.02
CA ALA A 108 20.97 -1.77 -14.98
C ALA A 108 21.01 -0.62 -16.01
N MET A 109 19.87 -0.10 -16.45
CA MET A 109 19.81 1.08 -17.32
C MET A 109 20.18 2.38 -16.57
N VAL A 110 19.77 2.50 -15.31
CA VAL A 110 19.98 3.67 -14.42
C VAL A 110 21.35 3.65 -13.75
N THR A 111 22.11 2.55 -13.79
CA THR A 111 23.52 2.53 -13.36
C THR A 111 24.45 3.38 -14.25
N GLN A 112 24.00 3.81 -15.43
CA GLN A 112 24.61 4.96 -16.10
C GLN A 112 24.19 6.24 -15.37
N PRO A 113 25.08 7.21 -15.09
CA PRO A 113 24.76 8.36 -14.27
C PRO A 113 23.47 9.03 -14.77
N THR A 114 22.45 9.09 -13.93
CA THR A 114 21.08 9.49 -14.29
C THR A 114 21.04 10.88 -14.91
N SER A 115 22.00 11.74 -14.54
CA SER A 115 22.23 13.05 -15.14
C SER A 115 22.82 12.98 -16.55
N LEU A 116 23.66 12.00 -16.87
CA LEU A 116 24.38 11.95 -18.14
C LEU A 116 23.47 11.50 -19.30
N MET A 117 22.72 10.42 -19.13
CA MET A 117 21.76 9.96 -20.16
C MET A 117 20.65 10.99 -20.39
N TYR A 118 20.10 11.55 -19.32
CA TYR A 118 19.12 12.64 -19.38
C TYR A 118 19.71 13.87 -20.10
N CYS A 119 20.89 14.33 -19.69
CA CYS A 119 21.56 15.47 -20.34
C CYS A 119 21.89 15.18 -21.81
N GLN A 120 22.30 13.97 -22.16
CA GLN A 120 22.60 13.58 -23.55
C GLN A 120 21.33 13.59 -24.40
N ARG A 121 20.24 12.97 -23.93
CA ARG A 121 18.97 12.94 -24.68
C ARG A 121 18.36 14.32 -24.80
N ARG A 122 18.39 15.11 -23.73
CA ARG A 122 17.95 16.51 -23.73
C ARG A 122 18.83 17.37 -24.64
N ALA A 123 20.14 17.12 -24.68
CA ALA A 123 21.04 17.79 -25.61
C ALA A 123 20.68 17.50 -27.07
N VAL A 124 20.37 16.24 -27.41
CA VAL A 124 19.89 15.87 -28.76
C VAL A 124 18.57 16.56 -29.10
N GLN A 125 17.58 16.52 -28.20
CA GLN A 125 16.29 17.21 -28.40
C GLN A 125 16.46 18.72 -28.59
N LEU A 126 17.37 19.34 -27.82
CA LEU A 126 17.70 20.76 -27.96
C LEU A 126 18.40 21.03 -29.30
N GLN A 127 19.33 20.17 -29.72
CA GLN A 127 19.99 20.28 -31.03
C GLN A 127 19.00 20.18 -32.18
N GLU A 128 18.05 19.24 -32.13
CA GLU A 128 16.98 19.12 -33.14
C GLU A 128 16.10 20.36 -33.18
N ARG A 129 15.69 20.88 -32.01
CA ARG A 129 14.93 22.15 -31.92
C ARG A 129 15.72 23.32 -32.49
N ILE A 130 17.01 23.41 -32.18
CA ILE A 130 17.91 24.45 -32.73
C ILE A 130 17.99 24.31 -34.26
N ALA A 131 18.13 23.09 -34.78
CA ALA A 131 18.20 22.84 -36.23
C ALA A 131 16.90 23.24 -36.95
N ILE A 132 15.74 22.96 -36.36
CA ILE A 132 14.44 23.42 -36.88
C ILE A 132 14.38 24.95 -36.89
N ILE A 133 14.70 25.60 -35.77
CA ILE A 133 14.71 27.06 -35.67
C ILE A 133 15.66 27.68 -36.70
N GLN A 134 16.83 27.09 -36.92
CA GLN A 134 17.80 27.54 -37.91
C GLN A 134 17.27 27.41 -39.34
N ARG A 135 16.62 26.28 -39.67
CA ARG A 135 15.97 26.07 -40.97
C ARG A 135 14.89 27.12 -41.22
N ASP A 136 13.97 27.27 -40.26
CA ASP A 136 12.88 28.24 -40.35
C ASP A 136 13.44 29.66 -40.49
N THR A 137 14.48 30.01 -39.73
CA THR A 137 15.15 31.32 -39.82
C THR A 137 15.77 31.55 -41.20
N ALA A 138 16.40 30.54 -41.80
CA ALA A 138 16.95 30.62 -43.15
C ALA A 138 15.87 30.80 -44.22
N GLU A 139 14.77 30.05 -44.14
CA GLU A 139 13.62 30.20 -45.04
C GLU A 139 13.01 31.60 -44.95
N LEU A 140 12.89 32.14 -43.73
CA LEU A 140 12.42 33.50 -43.53
C LEU A 140 13.37 34.55 -44.10
N GLN A 141 14.67 34.32 -44.06
CA GLN A 141 15.68 35.20 -44.65
C GLN A 141 15.58 35.22 -46.18
N VAL A 142 15.34 34.06 -46.81
CA VAL A 142 15.10 33.94 -48.25
C VAL A 142 13.84 34.70 -48.67
N GLU A 143 12.74 34.53 -47.94
CA GLU A 143 11.48 35.23 -48.24
C GLU A 143 11.60 36.74 -48.03
N LEU A 144 12.37 37.18 -47.03
CA LEU A 144 12.68 38.60 -46.82
C LEU A 144 13.44 39.19 -48.00
N ASN A 145 14.45 38.48 -48.52
CA ASN A 145 15.23 38.93 -49.67
C ASN A 145 14.37 39.01 -50.94
N ARG A 146 13.51 38.01 -51.19
CA ARG A 146 12.54 38.01 -52.30
C ARG A 146 11.56 39.20 -52.22
N LEU A 147 11.09 39.53 -51.02
CA LEU A 147 10.25 40.70 -50.77
C LEU A 147 11.01 42.02 -51.00
N GLN A 148 12.31 42.07 -50.70
CA GLN A 148 13.15 43.24 -50.98
C GLN A 148 13.44 43.41 -52.48
N GLU A 149 13.66 42.33 -53.21
CA GLU A 149 13.84 42.34 -54.68
C GLU A 149 12.56 42.79 -55.40
N SER A 150 11.40 42.25 -55.00
CA SER A 150 10.11 42.70 -55.56
C SER A 150 9.78 44.18 -55.28
N ARG A 151 10.40 44.79 -54.25
CA ARG A 151 10.33 46.23 -53.97
C ARG A 151 11.32 47.05 -54.78
N ARG A 152 12.43 46.47 -55.27
CA ARG A 152 13.39 47.14 -56.16
C ARG A 152 12.86 47.21 -57.61
N ASP A 153 12.06 46.25 -58.04
CA ASP A 153 11.45 46.21 -59.39
C ASP A 153 10.25 47.15 -59.59
N LYS A 154 9.88 47.94 -58.57
CA LYS A 154 8.83 48.96 -58.68
C LYS A 154 9.40 50.35 -58.38
N ARG A 155 10.06 50.95 -59.36
CA ARG A 155 10.22 52.40 -59.45
C ARG A 155 9.56 52.91 -60.74
N PRO A 156 8.69 53.92 -60.65
CA PRO A 156 8.62 54.98 -61.65
C PRO A 156 9.23 56.27 -61.09
N SER A 157 10.01 56.95 -61.90
CA SER A 157 10.66 58.24 -61.64
C SER A 157 9.70 59.43 -61.82
N LEU A 158 9.83 60.42 -60.91
CA LEU A 158 9.84 61.90 -61.07
C LEU A 158 8.91 62.55 -62.14
N HIS A 159 8.16 63.63 -61.92
CA HIS A 159 8.47 64.89 -61.22
C HIS A 159 7.24 65.86 -61.22
N GLN A 160 7.09 66.69 -60.15
CA GLN A 160 6.70 68.14 -60.14
C GLN A 160 5.31 68.55 -60.71
N LYS A 161 4.44 69.45 -60.19
CA LYS A 161 4.42 70.70 -59.36
C LYS A 161 2.88 71.00 -59.20
N THR A 162 2.29 71.51 -58.10
CA THR A 162 2.07 72.92 -57.71
C THR A 162 1.05 72.98 -56.54
N SER A 163 1.08 74.08 -55.78
CA SER A 163 0.24 74.50 -54.66
C SER A 163 -1.27 74.33 -54.78
N ASP A 164 -1.95 74.12 -53.65
CA ASP A 164 -2.88 75.11 -53.09
C ASP A 164 -3.22 74.85 -51.61
N SER A 165 -3.41 75.96 -50.86
CA SER A 165 -3.55 76.00 -49.40
C SER A 165 -5.01 75.98 -48.91
N LYS A 166 -5.15 75.76 -47.59
CA LYS A 166 -6.34 75.78 -46.70
C LYS A 166 -6.90 74.37 -46.47
N THR A 167 -7.02 73.84 -45.25
CA THR A 167 -7.39 74.48 -43.98
C THR A 167 -6.97 73.57 -42.80
N LEU A 168 -6.60 74.19 -41.69
CA LEU A 168 -5.97 73.59 -40.50
C LEU A 168 -6.76 72.44 -39.83
N ARG A 169 -6.03 71.37 -39.49
CA ARG A 169 -6.18 70.58 -38.25
C ARG A 169 -4.76 70.21 -37.77
N PRO A 170 -4.42 70.25 -36.48
CA PRO A 170 -3.08 69.86 -36.00
C PRO A 170 -2.96 68.33 -36.06
N VAL A 171 -2.76 67.78 -37.25
CA VAL A 171 -2.52 66.35 -37.48
C VAL A 171 -1.04 66.18 -37.79
N GLY A 172 -0.24 66.10 -36.73
CA GLY A 172 1.20 65.90 -36.84
C GLY A 172 1.83 65.12 -35.70
N GLN A 173 1.08 64.84 -34.62
CA GLN A 173 1.59 63.97 -33.57
C GLN A 173 1.43 62.52 -33.98
N ILE A 174 2.58 61.86 -34.19
CA ILE A 174 2.66 60.42 -34.33
C ILE A 174 2.29 59.82 -32.96
N PRO A 175 1.25 58.96 -32.86
CA PRO A 175 0.84 58.36 -31.60
C PRO A 175 2.02 57.67 -30.90
N GLY A 176 2.35 58.10 -29.68
CA GLY A 176 3.49 57.60 -28.91
C GLY A 176 4.76 58.47 -28.98
N LEU A 177 4.71 59.65 -29.62
CA LEU A 177 5.76 60.67 -29.60
C LEU A 177 5.21 62.03 -29.17
N THR A 178 6.01 62.81 -28.45
CA THR A 178 5.71 64.21 -28.11
C THR A 178 5.89 65.13 -29.33
N PHE A 179 5.40 66.37 -29.27
CA PHE A 179 5.52 67.33 -30.38
C PHE A 179 6.98 67.62 -30.76
N ASP A 180 7.85 67.84 -29.77
CA ASP A 180 9.28 68.11 -30.00
C ASP A 180 10.01 66.88 -30.56
N GLU A 181 9.63 65.68 -30.12
CA GLU A 181 10.16 64.43 -30.66
C GLU A 181 9.66 64.15 -32.09
N SER A 182 8.45 64.59 -32.43
CA SER A 182 7.89 64.45 -33.78
C SER A 182 8.55 65.37 -34.82
N MET A 183 9.29 66.39 -34.36
CA MET A 183 10.08 67.30 -35.19
C MET A 183 11.58 67.00 -35.14
N ASN A 184 12.01 66.06 -34.29
CA ASN A 184 13.40 65.67 -34.13
C ASN A 184 13.71 64.40 -34.95
N PRO A 185 14.59 64.47 -35.97
CA PRO A 185 14.89 63.33 -36.84
C PRO A 185 15.51 62.14 -36.10
N VAL A 186 16.24 62.37 -35.00
CA VAL A 186 16.84 61.30 -34.19
C VAL A 186 15.78 60.58 -33.35
N ALA A 187 14.83 61.33 -32.79
CA ALA A 187 13.72 60.74 -32.02
C ALA A 187 12.76 59.96 -32.94
N LEU A 188 12.47 60.47 -34.14
CA LEU A 188 11.72 59.76 -35.17
C LEU A 188 12.42 58.47 -35.63
N ALA A 189 13.73 58.50 -35.85
CA ALA A 189 14.50 57.32 -36.21
C ALA A 189 14.46 56.22 -35.12
N LYS A 190 14.60 56.62 -33.85
CA LYS A 190 14.51 55.69 -32.71
C LYS A 190 13.12 55.09 -32.55
N HIS A 191 12.07 55.87 -32.78
CA HIS A 191 10.70 55.38 -32.72
C HIS A 191 10.36 54.45 -33.89
N LEU A 192 10.86 54.76 -35.09
CA LEU A 192 10.75 53.87 -36.24
C LEU A 192 11.42 52.51 -35.95
N GLU A 193 12.62 52.52 -35.37
CA GLU A 193 13.33 51.29 -34.97
C GLU A 193 12.52 50.47 -33.93
N TYR A 194 11.90 51.13 -32.96
CA TYR A 194 11.01 50.48 -31.99
C TYR A 194 9.79 49.83 -32.68
N LEU A 195 9.12 50.53 -33.59
CA LEU A 195 7.96 50.01 -34.31
C LEU A 195 8.36 48.85 -35.24
N GLU A 196 9.52 48.93 -35.87
CA GLU A 196 10.05 47.85 -36.69
C GLU A 196 10.38 46.60 -35.86
N ARG A 197 10.98 46.78 -34.68
CA ARG A 197 11.24 45.68 -33.72
C ARG A 197 9.94 45.06 -33.20
N LYS A 198 8.93 45.87 -32.88
CA LYS A 198 7.60 45.39 -32.44
C LYS A 198 6.89 44.63 -33.56
N ARG A 199 6.95 45.13 -34.79
CA ARG A 199 6.41 44.45 -35.98
C ARG A 199 7.11 43.10 -36.23
N ALA A 200 8.44 43.06 -36.11
CA ALA A 200 9.22 41.83 -36.26
C ALA A 200 8.81 40.79 -35.20
N ASN A 201 8.70 41.19 -33.93
CA ASN A 201 8.24 40.31 -32.85
C ASN A 201 6.82 39.75 -33.08
N LEU A 202 5.90 40.58 -33.58
CA LEU A 202 4.54 40.12 -33.89
C LEU A 202 4.52 39.16 -35.10
N GLN A 203 5.37 39.38 -36.10
CA GLN A 203 5.50 38.46 -37.23
C GLN A 203 6.10 37.13 -36.83
N ILE A 204 7.09 37.10 -35.91
CA ILE A 204 7.64 35.87 -35.35
C ILE A 204 6.55 35.11 -34.60
N LYS A 205 5.84 35.76 -33.68
CA LYS A 205 4.72 35.13 -32.94
C LYS A 205 3.65 34.58 -33.86
N ARG A 206 3.26 35.31 -34.91
CA ARG A 206 2.29 34.84 -35.91
C ARG A 206 2.76 33.56 -36.62
N LYS A 207 4.06 33.44 -36.92
CA LYS A 207 4.63 32.28 -37.62
C LYS A 207 4.85 31.08 -36.68
N SER A 208 5.14 31.31 -35.40
CA SER A 208 5.47 30.26 -34.45
C SER A 208 4.30 29.75 -33.62
N GLN A 209 3.21 30.53 -33.46
CA GLN A 209 2.11 30.20 -32.54
C GLN A 209 0.72 30.13 -33.19
N TYR A 210 0.59 30.50 -34.47
CA TYR A 210 -0.71 30.56 -35.15
C TYR A 210 -0.65 29.85 -36.50
N VAL A 211 -1.61 28.95 -36.72
CA VAL A 211 -1.86 28.32 -38.03
C VAL A 211 -3.16 28.89 -38.59
N SER A 212 -3.33 28.89 -39.92
CA SER A 212 -4.56 29.37 -40.52
C SER A 212 -5.73 28.46 -40.14
N VAL A 213 -6.92 29.04 -39.97
CA VAL A 213 -8.13 28.28 -39.58
C VAL A 213 -8.45 27.18 -40.62
N SER A 214 -8.14 27.43 -41.90
CA SER A 214 -8.27 26.43 -42.97
C SER A 214 -7.36 25.23 -42.76
N VAL A 215 -6.07 25.44 -42.49
CA VAL A 215 -5.10 24.34 -42.30
C VAL A 215 -5.43 23.52 -41.04
N LYS A 216 -5.90 24.18 -39.99
CA LYS A 216 -6.39 23.49 -38.80
C LYS A 216 -7.61 22.62 -39.13
N ALA A 217 -8.59 23.17 -39.86
CA ALA A 217 -9.78 22.42 -40.26
C ALA A 217 -9.43 21.22 -41.15
N ASP A 218 -8.47 21.36 -42.05
CA ASP A 218 -7.96 20.27 -42.90
C ASP A 218 -7.28 19.18 -42.06
N LEU A 219 -6.42 19.55 -41.11
CA LEU A 219 -5.80 18.60 -40.18
C LEU A 219 -6.84 17.88 -39.31
N ASP A 220 -7.83 18.59 -38.79
CA ASP A 220 -8.90 18.03 -37.98
C ASP A 220 -9.77 17.06 -38.81
N ASN A 221 -9.98 17.35 -40.11
CA ASN A 221 -10.65 16.45 -41.04
C ASN A 221 -9.82 15.20 -41.34
N THR A 222 -8.52 15.35 -41.59
CA THR A 222 -7.60 14.21 -41.80
C THR A 222 -7.54 13.34 -40.55
N MET A 223 -7.40 13.93 -39.36
CA MET A 223 -7.37 13.21 -38.09
C MET A 223 -8.64 12.40 -37.87
N ARG A 224 -9.82 12.98 -38.14
CA ARG A 224 -11.09 12.25 -38.09
C ARG A 224 -11.13 11.08 -39.07
N SER A 225 -10.81 11.31 -40.34
CA SER A 225 -10.76 10.26 -41.37
C SER A 225 -9.81 9.11 -41.00
N THR A 226 -8.66 9.43 -40.42
CA THR A 226 -7.67 8.42 -40.01
C THR A 226 -8.13 7.62 -38.78
N LEU A 227 -8.84 8.27 -37.85
CA LEU A 227 -9.46 7.59 -36.70
C LEU A 227 -10.60 6.67 -37.15
N ASP A 228 -11.45 7.13 -38.07
CA ASP A 228 -12.52 6.32 -38.64
C ASP A 228 -11.95 5.07 -39.35
N GLN A 229 -10.89 5.24 -40.15
CA GLN A 229 -10.19 4.12 -40.79
C GLN A 229 -9.56 3.16 -39.78
N ARG A 230 -9.00 3.66 -38.67
CA ARG A 230 -8.47 2.83 -37.60
C ARG A 230 -9.57 1.98 -36.97
N ASP A 231 -10.72 2.59 -36.70
CA ASP A 231 -11.84 1.91 -36.06
C ASP A 231 -12.46 0.85 -37.00
N GLU A 232 -12.55 1.14 -38.30
CA GLU A 232 -12.91 0.15 -39.32
C GLU A 232 -11.93 -1.03 -39.37
N LEU A 233 -10.63 -0.75 -39.36
CA LEU A 233 -9.59 -1.78 -39.34
C LEU A 233 -9.60 -2.60 -38.04
N ALA A 234 -9.94 -1.99 -36.91
CA ALA A 234 -10.06 -2.68 -35.63
C ALA A 234 -11.21 -3.70 -35.66
N VAL A 235 -12.38 -3.28 -36.17
CA VAL A 235 -13.54 -4.18 -36.37
C VAL A 235 -13.21 -5.30 -37.34
N GLU A 236 -12.52 -5.00 -38.44
CA GLU A 236 -12.11 -6.02 -39.41
C GLU A 236 -11.09 -7.00 -38.80
N ASN A 237 -10.16 -6.51 -37.98
CA ASN A 237 -9.21 -7.37 -37.26
C ASN A 237 -9.93 -8.30 -36.27
N GLU A 238 -10.90 -7.80 -35.50
CA GLU A 238 -11.73 -8.64 -34.63
C GLU A 238 -12.47 -9.73 -35.41
N ARG A 239 -13.02 -9.38 -36.57
CA ARG A 239 -13.70 -10.32 -37.47
C ARG A 239 -12.74 -11.40 -37.99
N LEU A 240 -11.54 -11.01 -38.40
CA LEU A 240 -10.51 -11.93 -38.87
C LEU A 240 -10.00 -12.85 -37.76
N GLN A 241 -9.84 -12.32 -36.55
CA GLN A 241 -9.45 -13.11 -35.37
C GLN A 241 -10.51 -14.14 -35.00
N LEU A 242 -11.80 -13.77 -35.02
CA LEU A 242 -12.89 -14.71 -34.79
C LEU A 242 -12.85 -15.84 -35.84
N ARG A 243 -12.69 -15.49 -37.12
CA ARG A 243 -12.59 -16.50 -38.20
C ARG A 243 -11.39 -17.43 -38.02
N TYR A 244 -10.25 -16.88 -37.61
CA TYR A 244 -9.07 -17.68 -37.31
C TYR A 244 -9.31 -18.63 -36.12
N LYS A 245 -9.94 -18.15 -35.03
CA LYS A 245 -10.31 -18.99 -33.87
C LYS A 245 -11.19 -20.16 -34.28
N GLN A 246 -12.24 -19.90 -35.06
CA GLN A 246 -13.16 -20.92 -35.54
C GLN A 246 -12.45 -21.97 -36.40
N MET A 247 -11.58 -21.51 -37.32
CA MET A 247 -10.81 -22.40 -38.19
C MET A 247 -9.79 -23.25 -37.41
N LYS A 248 -9.10 -22.65 -36.44
CA LYS A 248 -8.12 -23.35 -35.61
C LYS A 248 -8.80 -24.39 -34.72
N PHE A 249 -9.91 -24.03 -34.08
CA PHE A 249 -10.68 -24.96 -33.26
C PHE A 249 -11.15 -26.16 -34.09
N LEU A 250 -11.67 -25.93 -35.30
CA LEU A 250 -12.04 -26.99 -36.23
C LEU A 250 -10.85 -27.89 -36.56
N ASN A 251 -9.69 -27.29 -36.87
CA ASN A 251 -8.48 -28.01 -37.22
C ASN A 251 -7.96 -28.87 -36.04
N ASP A 252 -7.87 -28.31 -34.84
CA ASP A 252 -7.40 -29.01 -33.64
C ASP A 252 -8.35 -30.16 -33.26
N SER A 253 -9.66 -29.93 -33.42
CA SER A 253 -10.69 -30.95 -33.20
C SER A 253 -10.57 -32.08 -34.23
N LEU A 254 -10.38 -31.77 -35.52
CA LEU A 254 -10.16 -32.75 -36.58
C LEU A 254 -8.89 -33.58 -36.36
N MET A 255 -7.78 -32.94 -35.97
CA MET A 255 -6.53 -33.62 -35.64
C MET A 255 -6.70 -34.55 -34.44
N THR A 256 -7.56 -34.20 -33.48
CA THR A 256 -7.88 -35.04 -32.34
C THR A 256 -8.74 -36.24 -32.76
N TRP A 257 -9.79 -36.01 -33.57
CA TRP A 257 -10.65 -37.06 -34.10
C TRP A 257 -9.88 -38.08 -34.96
N GLU A 258 -8.92 -37.62 -35.76
CA GLU A 258 -8.07 -38.50 -36.56
C GLU A 258 -7.18 -39.39 -35.67
N LYS A 259 -6.69 -38.85 -34.54
CA LYS A 259 -5.87 -39.59 -33.57
C LYS A 259 -6.66 -40.58 -32.73
N THR A 260 -7.94 -40.33 -32.46
CA THR A 260 -8.80 -41.21 -31.66
C THR A 260 -9.41 -42.38 -32.44
N GLY A 261 -8.86 -42.72 -33.61
CA GLY A 261 -9.26 -43.93 -34.34
C GLY A 261 -10.66 -43.89 -34.97
N LYS A 262 -11.28 -42.70 -35.08
CA LYS A 262 -12.58 -42.48 -35.75
C LYS A 262 -13.77 -43.22 -35.11
N GLU A 263 -13.87 -43.22 -33.78
CA GLU A 263 -14.97 -43.86 -33.03
C GLU A 263 -16.38 -43.33 -33.39
N VAL A 264 -16.47 -42.09 -33.87
CA VAL A 264 -17.71 -41.44 -34.35
C VAL A 264 -17.55 -41.08 -35.83
N THR A 265 -18.64 -41.17 -36.61
CA THR A 265 -18.58 -40.82 -38.04
C THR A 265 -18.20 -39.35 -38.25
N LEU A 266 -17.44 -39.06 -39.31
CA LEU A 266 -16.96 -37.70 -39.59
C LEU A 266 -18.11 -36.69 -39.69
N LEU A 267 -19.26 -37.11 -40.21
CA LEU A 267 -20.44 -36.25 -40.37
C LEU A 267 -21.04 -35.86 -39.00
N GLU A 268 -21.20 -36.82 -38.08
CA GLU A 268 -21.69 -36.56 -36.72
C GLU A 268 -20.72 -35.68 -35.93
N PHE A 269 -19.42 -35.98 -36.04
CA PHE A 269 -18.37 -35.19 -35.40
C PHE A 269 -18.34 -33.75 -35.91
N LEU A 270 -18.37 -33.55 -37.23
CA LEU A 270 -18.39 -32.22 -37.82
C LEU A 270 -19.65 -31.46 -37.45
N THR A 271 -20.82 -32.12 -37.40
CA THR A 271 -22.08 -31.47 -37.01
C THR A 271 -22.01 -30.96 -35.57
N SER A 272 -21.56 -31.81 -34.64
CA SER A 272 -21.39 -31.42 -33.23
C SER A 272 -20.30 -30.35 -33.05
N THR A 273 -19.20 -30.42 -33.80
CA THR A 273 -18.11 -29.44 -33.74
C THR A 273 -18.54 -28.09 -34.31
N LEU A 274 -19.32 -28.09 -35.41
CA LEU A 274 -19.86 -26.87 -36.00
C LEU A 274 -20.90 -26.21 -35.11
N ASP A 275 -21.76 -26.97 -34.43
CA ASP A 275 -22.70 -26.42 -33.44
C ASP A 275 -21.95 -25.71 -32.31
N ASN A 276 -20.85 -26.29 -31.81
CA ASN A 276 -19.98 -25.64 -30.81
C ASN A 276 -19.28 -24.38 -31.37
N ILE A 277 -18.94 -24.35 -32.66
CA ILE A 277 -18.32 -23.19 -33.34
C ILE A 277 -19.32 -22.03 -33.52
N PHE A 278 -20.61 -22.32 -33.72
CA PHE A 278 -21.65 -21.29 -33.83
C PHE A 278 -21.96 -20.61 -32.49
N ASP A 279 -21.75 -21.32 -31.37
CA ASP A 279 -21.93 -20.78 -30.01
C ASP A 279 -20.70 -20.00 -29.48
N LEU A 280 -19.57 -20.04 -30.19
CA LEU A 280 -18.35 -19.27 -29.86
C LEU A 280 -18.56 -17.76 -30.11
N LYS A 281 -18.92 -17.02 -29.06
CA LYS A 281 -18.94 -15.54 -29.06
C LYS A 281 -17.57 -14.97 -28.71
N MET A 282 -17.25 -13.80 -29.27
CA MET A 282 -16.08 -13.02 -28.81
C MET A 282 -16.32 -12.59 -27.36
N SER A 283 -15.64 -13.25 -26.43
CA SER A 283 -15.48 -12.78 -25.05
C SER A 283 -14.08 -12.18 -24.91
N ASP A 284 -13.98 -11.02 -24.27
CA ASP A 284 -12.71 -10.31 -24.02
C ASP A 284 -11.70 -11.10 -23.17
N THR A 285 -12.13 -12.23 -22.61
CA THR A 285 -11.36 -13.08 -21.68
C THR A 285 -10.61 -14.24 -22.34
N ASP A 286 -10.86 -14.56 -23.61
CA ASP A 286 -10.35 -15.79 -24.24
C ASP A 286 -9.10 -15.60 -25.12
N PHE A 287 -8.26 -14.61 -24.85
CA PHE A 287 -7.02 -14.38 -25.61
C PHE A 287 -5.70 -14.47 -24.82
N PRO A 288 -5.42 -15.53 -24.05
CA PRO A 288 -4.04 -15.89 -23.74
C PRO A 288 -3.55 -16.95 -24.73
N GLY A 289 -2.71 -16.56 -25.70
CA GLY A 289 -1.73 -17.53 -26.25
C GLY A 289 -1.68 -17.82 -27.76
N ILE A 290 -2.21 -16.97 -28.65
CA ILE A 290 -1.87 -17.11 -30.10
C ILE A 290 -1.20 -15.87 -30.70
N SER A 291 -1.44 -14.67 -30.14
CA SER A 291 -0.61 -13.50 -30.49
C SER A 291 0.87 -13.72 -30.15
N ALA A 292 1.16 -14.53 -29.12
CA ALA A 292 2.51 -14.73 -28.59
C ALA A 292 3.33 -15.87 -29.24
N VAL A 293 2.91 -16.48 -30.36
CA VAL A 293 3.74 -17.55 -30.98
C VAL A 293 3.95 -17.37 -32.48
N VAL A 294 3.02 -16.75 -33.21
CA VAL A 294 3.17 -16.56 -34.67
C VAL A 294 3.63 -15.15 -35.04
N PHE A 295 3.53 -14.18 -34.14
CA PHE A 295 4.02 -12.81 -34.33
C PHE A 295 5.17 -12.44 -33.39
N GLU A 296 5.82 -13.43 -32.76
CA GLU A 296 6.93 -13.21 -31.82
C GLU A 296 8.15 -12.52 -32.45
N GLU A 297 8.33 -12.63 -33.76
CA GLU A 297 9.49 -12.06 -34.47
C GLU A 297 9.25 -10.66 -35.06
N ASP A 298 8.00 -10.17 -35.09
CA ASP A 298 7.67 -8.88 -35.72
C ASP A 298 6.66 -8.06 -34.88
N ASP A 299 6.70 -8.21 -33.55
CA ASP A 299 5.94 -7.39 -32.61
C ASP A 299 6.75 -6.12 -32.21
N PRO A 300 6.31 -4.91 -32.61
CA PRO A 300 6.95 -3.64 -32.25
C PRO A 300 6.93 -3.34 -30.73
N SER A 301 6.20 -4.13 -29.93
CA SER A 301 6.02 -3.90 -28.50
C SER A 301 7.18 -4.41 -27.63
N LYS A 302 7.99 -5.38 -28.10
CA LYS A 302 9.08 -5.95 -27.29
C LYS A 302 10.29 -5.02 -27.09
N VAL A 303 10.46 -4.01 -27.94
CA VAL A 303 11.51 -2.98 -27.78
C VAL A 303 11.08 -1.88 -26.81
N ASN A 304 9.79 -1.73 -26.51
CA ASN A 304 9.28 -0.47 -25.97
C ASN A 304 8.96 -0.45 -24.47
N GLU A 305 8.80 -1.58 -23.76
CA GLU A 305 8.43 -1.52 -22.33
C GLU A 305 9.56 -0.91 -21.46
N SER A 306 10.81 -1.17 -21.82
CA SER A 306 11.97 -0.60 -21.10
C SER A 306 12.15 0.88 -21.41
N GLU A 307 11.93 1.30 -22.66
CA GLU A 307 11.94 2.72 -23.06
C GLU A 307 10.75 3.49 -22.45
N LEU A 308 9.55 2.90 -22.45
CA LEU A 308 8.36 3.46 -21.80
C LEU A 308 8.56 3.66 -20.29
N LEU A 309 9.26 2.74 -19.61
CA LEU A 309 9.60 2.92 -18.19
C LEU A 309 10.61 4.05 -17.97
N VAL A 310 11.60 4.20 -18.86
CA VAL A 310 12.55 5.31 -18.84
C VAL A 310 11.82 6.64 -19.06
N ASP A 311 10.97 6.73 -20.08
CA ASP A 311 10.13 7.91 -20.36
C ASP A 311 9.21 8.23 -19.18
N TYR A 312 8.69 7.21 -18.50
CA TYR A 312 7.86 7.40 -17.31
C TYR A 312 8.63 8.05 -16.16
N ILE A 313 9.89 7.65 -15.96
CA ILE A 313 10.78 8.20 -14.92
C ILE A 313 11.24 9.60 -15.29
N GLU A 314 11.54 9.86 -16.56
CA GLU A 314 11.92 11.19 -17.00
C GLU A 314 10.76 12.17 -16.87
N ARG A 315 9.54 11.73 -17.15
CA ARG A 315 8.35 12.53 -16.87
C ARG A 315 8.19 12.82 -15.37
N PHE A 316 8.52 11.85 -14.50
CA PHE A 316 8.56 12.09 -13.06
C PHE A 316 9.60 13.17 -12.70
N ILE A 317 10.82 13.06 -13.24
CA ILE A 317 11.91 14.02 -13.00
C ILE A 317 11.52 15.41 -13.50
N ASP A 318 10.99 15.54 -14.71
CA ASP A 318 10.56 16.82 -15.29
C ASP A 318 9.46 17.49 -14.44
N LEU A 319 8.47 16.73 -13.95
CA LEU A 319 7.44 17.25 -13.02
C LEU A 319 8.06 17.67 -11.69
N PHE A 320 9.00 16.90 -11.17
CA PHE A 320 9.64 17.14 -9.88
C PHE A 320 10.56 18.37 -9.91
N GLU A 321 11.37 18.51 -10.95
CA GLU A 321 12.24 19.67 -11.18
C GLU A 321 11.43 20.93 -11.53
N GLY A 322 10.28 20.76 -12.19
CA GLY A 322 9.31 21.82 -12.44
C GLY A 322 8.62 22.37 -11.17
N GLY A 323 8.79 21.73 -10.02
CA GLY A 323 8.14 22.10 -8.77
C GLY A 323 6.67 21.66 -8.66
N GLU A 324 6.17 20.87 -9.62
CA GLU A 324 4.80 20.35 -9.64
C GLU A 324 4.69 19.08 -8.76
N TYR A 325 4.92 19.24 -7.46
CA TYR A 325 5.05 18.11 -6.53
C TYR A 325 3.79 17.25 -6.39
N GLU A 326 2.60 17.83 -6.50
CA GLU A 326 1.34 17.08 -6.46
C GLU A 326 1.20 16.15 -7.68
N ALA A 327 1.47 16.67 -8.88
CA ALA A 327 1.46 15.88 -10.11
C ALA A 327 2.55 14.81 -10.10
N ALA A 328 3.76 15.15 -9.64
CA ALA A 328 4.86 14.21 -9.48
C ALA A 328 4.51 13.08 -8.49
N ALA A 329 3.86 13.41 -7.37
CA ALA A 329 3.42 12.44 -6.37
C ALA A 329 2.38 11.46 -6.94
N PHE A 330 1.39 11.97 -7.66
CA PHE A 330 0.37 11.14 -8.30
C PHE A 330 0.95 10.25 -9.40
N HIS A 331 1.88 10.78 -10.20
CA HIS A 331 2.58 10.04 -11.24
C HIS A 331 3.44 8.92 -10.65
N ALA A 332 4.21 9.20 -9.60
CA ALA A 332 4.97 8.18 -8.87
C ALA A 332 4.05 7.11 -8.24
N ALA A 333 2.94 7.54 -7.64
CA ALA A 333 1.96 6.62 -7.07
C ALA A 333 1.32 5.72 -8.12
N LYS A 334 1.15 6.16 -9.37
CA LYS A 334 0.58 5.35 -10.46
C LYS A 334 1.62 4.60 -11.30
N SER A 335 2.88 4.58 -10.88
CA SER A 335 3.95 3.98 -11.68
C SER A 335 3.68 2.52 -12.05
N PRO A 336 3.86 2.12 -13.32
CA PRO A 336 3.83 0.73 -13.73
C PRO A 336 4.74 -0.12 -12.85
N HIS A 337 4.27 -1.32 -12.48
CA HIS A 337 5.00 -2.26 -11.63
C HIS A 337 5.46 -1.69 -10.27
N GLY A 338 4.95 -0.53 -9.85
CA GLY A 338 5.39 0.13 -8.63
C GLY A 338 6.84 0.63 -8.67
N VAL A 339 7.41 0.86 -9.86
CA VAL A 339 8.82 1.24 -10.03
C VAL A 339 9.23 2.47 -9.22
N LEU A 340 8.35 3.48 -9.11
CA LEU A 340 8.58 4.71 -8.34
C LEU A 340 7.99 4.66 -6.92
N ARG A 341 7.40 3.52 -6.52
CA ARG A 341 6.87 3.32 -5.15
C ARG A 341 7.97 2.74 -4.25
N ASN A 342 9.10 3.44 -4.17
CA ASN A 342 10.32 2.97 -3.50
C ASN A 342 10.89 4.04 -2.53
N MET A 343 11.87 3.63 -1.72
CA MET A 343 12.51 4.52 -0.74
C MET A 343 13.28 5.67 -1.40
N GLU A 344 13.90 5.46 -2.56
CA GLU A 344 14.65 6.51 -3.27
C GLU A 344 13.75 7.68 -3.67
N THR A 345 12.57 7.37 -4.21
CA THR A 345 11.57 8.36 -4.61
C THR A 345 11.07 9.12 -3.39
N MET A 346 10.84 8.41 -2.27
CA MET A 346 10.45 9.02 -1.00
C MET A 346 11.52 9.99 -0.48
N GLU A 347 12.80 9.60 -0.49
CA GLU A 347 13.90 10.45 -0.06
C GLU A 347 14.04 11.72 -0.93
N ARG A 348 13.74 11.62 -2.24
CA ARG A 348 13.66 12.83 -3.10
C ARG A 348 12.60 13.79 -2.60
N PHE A 349 11.38 13.33 -2.32
CA PHE A 349 10.31 14.17 -1.75
C PHE A 349 10.67 14.73 -0.36
N LYS A 350 11.38 13.94 0.47
CA LYS A 350 11.83 14.35 1.81
C LYS A 350 12.91 15.43 1.77
N ALA A 351 13.76 15.44 0.74
CA ALA A 351 14.80 16.45 0.54
C ALA A 351 14.25 17.84 0.16
N VAL A 352 12.98 17.94 -0.24
CA VAL A 352 12.33 19.21 -0.59
C VAL A 352 12.00 19.99 0.69
N THR A 353 12.81 21.00 0.99
CA THR A 353 12.66 21.87 2.18
C THR A 353 12.03 23.23 1.86
N VAL A 354 12.03 23.63 0.58
CA VAL A 354 11.47 24.89 0.10
C VAL A 354 10.40 24.58 -0.95
N TYR A 355 9.14 24.91 -0.66
CA TYR A 355 8.01 24.78 -1.58
C TYR A 355 7.09 25.99 -1.45
N GLN A 356 6.42 26.36 -2.55
CA GLN A 356 5.66 27.61 -2.63
C GLN A 356 4.25 27.41 -2.05
N GLY A 357 3.99 27.90 -0.83
CA GLY A 357 2.60 28.03 -0.35
C GLY A 357 2.48 28.05 1.16
N GLN A 358 2.02 29.18 1.73
CA GLN A 358 1.41 29.18 3.06
C GLN A 358 0.09 28.40 2.97
N GLY A 359 0.10 27.12 3.37
CA GLY A 359 -1.10 26.26 3.44
C GLY A 359 -1.09 25.02 2.56
N GLU A 360 -0.06 24.80 1.74
CA GLU A 360 0.09 23.57 0.96
C GLU A 360 0.67 22.43 1.80
N LEU A 361 0.18 21.20 1.57
CA LEU A 361 0.68 20.00 2.24
C LEU A 361 2.15 19.78 1.87
N PRO A 362 3.00 19.31 2.81
CA PRO A 362 4.38 18.98 2.52
C PRO A 362 4.48 17.98 1.34
N PRO A 363 5.44 18.16 0.41
CA PRO A 363 5.60 17.26 -0.74
C PRO A 363 5.69 15.77 -0.38
N LEU A 364 6.34 15.46 0.75
CA LEU A 364 6.42 14.10 1.28
C LEU A 364 5.04 13.55 1.69
N LEU A 365 4.18 14.37 2.30
CA LEU A 365 2.84 13.96 2.67
C LEU A 365 1.94 13.78 1.44
N LEU A 366 2.08 14.64 0.42
CA LEU A 366 1.40 14.49 -0.86
C LEU A 366 1.74 13.15 -1.53
N PHE A 367 3.02 12.78 -1.52
CA PHE A 367 3.48 11.48 -2.02
C PHE A 367 2.80 10.32 -1.30
N PHE A 368 2.78 10.31 0.04
CA PHE A 368 2.12 9.24 0.79
C PHE A 368 0.60 9.23 0.59
N GLN A 369 -0.04 10.40 0.53
CA GLN A 369 -1.48 10.48 0.25
C GLN A 369 -1.80 9.90 -1.14
N ALA A 370 -1.07 10.28 -2.18
CA ALA A 370 -1.21 9.74 -3.52
C ALA A 370 -0.96 8.22 -3.56
N LEU A 371 0.08 7.76 -2.86
CA LEU A 371 0.43 6.35 -2.76
C LEU A 371 -0.73 5.55 -2.16
N MET A 372 -1.25 5.97 -1.01
CA MET A 372 -2.36 5.29 -0.34
C MET A 372 -3.65 5.40 -1.15
N ILE A 373 -3.91 6.50 -1.85
CA ILE A 373 -5.06 6.66 -2.77
C ILE A 373 -5.00 5.62 -3.90
N SER A 374 -3.81 5.36 -4.43
CA SER A 374 -3.59 4.42 -5.55
C SER A 374 -3.75 2.94 -5.19
N VAL A 375 -3.83 2.62 -3.89
CA VAL A 375 -4.06 1.26 -3.38
C VAL A 375 -5.56 0.96 -3.43
N HIS A 376 -5.94 -0.05 -4.21
CA HIS A 376 -7.29 -0.58 -4.30
C HIS A 376 -7.26 -2.11 -4.33
N ALA A 377 -8.41 -2.77 -4.13
CA ALA A 377 -8.51 -4.22 -4.07
C ALA A 377 -7.81 -4.89 -5.27
N GLY A 378 -6.91 -5.83 -4.99
CA GLY A 378 -6.11 -6.54 -6.00
C GLY A 378 -4.80 -5.88 -6.42
N LYS A 379 -4.46 -4.67 -5.93
CA LYS A 379 -3.13 -4.05 -6.15
C LYS A 379 -2.18 -4.26 -4.98
N GLN A 380 -0.88 -4.31 -5.30
CA GLN A 380 0.21 -4.46 -4.33
C GLN A 380 0.23 -3.31 -3.32
N LEU A 381 0.27 -3.68 -2.03
CA LEU A 381 0.44 -2.74 -0.92
C LEU A 381 1.84 -2.10 -0.93
N PRO A 382 2.00 -0.90 -0.37
CA PRO A 382 3.32 -0.33 -0.15
C PRO A 382 4.16 -1.25 0.72
N GLY A 383 5.48 -1.30 0.48
CA GLY A 383 6.38 -2.06 1.34
C GLY A 383 6.29 -1.64 2.81
N GLU A 384 6.71 -2.52 3.71
CA GLU A 384 6.65 -2.29 5.16
C GLU A 384 7.32 -0.96 5.57
N THR A 385 8.56 -0.73 5.14
CA THR A 385 9.33 0.48 5.47
C THR A 385 8.64 1.76 4.99
N LEU A 386 8.06 1.73 3.78
CA LEU A 386 7.30 2.86 3.24
C LEU A 386 6.01 3.11 4.01
N SER A 387 5.33 2.05 4.45
CA SER A 387 4.11 2.16 5.26
C SER A 387 4.40 2.82 6.62
N VAL A 388 5.51 2.41 7.27
CA VAL A 388 5.96 3.01 8.54
C VAL A 388 6.33 4.47 8.37
N GLU A 389 7.11 4.83 7.34
CA GLU A 389 7.51 6.22 7.11
C GLU A 389 6.33 7.11 6.71
N GLY A 390 5.36 6.57 5.97
CA GLY A 390 4.13 7.28 5.62
C GLY A 390 3.30 7.64 6.85
N VAL A 391 3.11 6.68 7.77
CA VAL A 391 2.43 6.92 9.04
C VAL A 391 3.21 7.92 9.89
N ARG A 392 4.54 7.78 9.98
CA ARG A 392 5.41 8.72 10.71
C ARG A 392 5.26 10.15 10.18
N CYS A 393 5.29 10.33 8.86
CA CYS A 393 5.12 11.62 8.20
C CYS A 393 3.74 12.24 8.50
N ALA A 394 2.65 11.47 8.33
CA ALA A 394 1.30 11.95 8.60
C ALA A 394 1.11 12.32 10.09
N MET A 395 1.66 11.52 11.00
CA MET A 395 1.62 11.77 12.44
C MET A 395 2.41 13.03 12.84
N GLN A 396 3.60 13.25 12.28
CA GLN A 396 4.38 14.48 12.54
C GLN A 396 3.59 15.76 12.20
N HIS A 397 2.77 15.70 11.15
CA HIS A 397 1.92 16.79 10.70
C HIS A 397 0.50 16.76 11.30
N ASN A 398 0.22 15.86 12.25
CA ASN A 398 -1.05 15.73 12.98
C ASN A 398 -2.26 15.30 12.13
N TYR A 399 -2.03 14.61 11.02
CA TYR A 399 -3.08 14.01 10.21
C TYR A 399 -3.48 12.62 10.73
N VAL A 400 -3.93 12.55 11.99
CA VAL A 400 -4.35 11.29 12.64
C VAL A 400 -5.58 10.69 11.94
N GLU A 401 -6.48 11.53 11.44
CA GLU A 401 -7.65 11.09 10.67
C GLU A 401 -7.26 10.39 9.37
N LEU A 402 -6.19 10.86 8.72
CA LEU A 402 -5.67 10.26 7.50
C LEU A 402 -5.08 8.87 7.79
N VAL A 403 -4.32 8.74 8.88
CA VAL A 403 -3.82 7.42 9.34
C VAL A 403 -4.97 6.50 9.74
N THR A 404 -6.00 7.04 10.41
CA THR A 404 -7.22 6.29 10.74
C THR A 404 -7.85 5.72 9.48
N HIS A 405 -7.97 6.53 8.42
CA HIS A 405 -8.47 6.07 7.13
C HIS A 405 -7.58 4.99 6.51
N TRP A 406 -6.26 5.18 6.49
CA TRP A 406 -5.34 4.21 5.90
C TRP A 406 -5.34 2.85 6.61
N VAL A 407 -5.40 2.84 7.95
CA VAL A 407 -5.51 1.62 8.76
C VAL A 407 -6.89 0.98 8.56
N THR A 408 -7.99 1.72 8.74
CA THR A 408 -9.34 1.12 8.63
C THR A 408 -9.62 0.53 7.24
N GLN A 409 -9.08 1.14 6.18
CA GLN A 409 -9.21 0.66 4.80
C GLN A 409 -8.15 -0.37 4.40
N LYS A 410 -7.28 -0.83 5.31
CA LYS A 410 -6.21 -1.81 5.05
C LYS A 410 -5.32 -1.43 3.86
N ARG A 411 -4.97 -0.14 3.75
CA ARG A 411 -4.14 0.40 2.66
C ARG A 411 -2.63 0.36 2.95
N LEU A 412 -2.26 -0.11 4.13
CA LEU A 412 -0.90 -0.19 4.65
C LEU A 412 -0.48 -1.64 4.80
N THR A 413 0.82 -1.91 4.64
CA THR A 413 1.41 -3.14 5.14
C THR A 413 1.63 -2.99 6.64
N TYR A 414 0.96 -3.81 7.44
CA TYR A 414 1.07 -3.75 8.90
C TYR A 414 2.35 -4.42 9.39
N SER A 415 3.00 -3.75 10.34
CA SER A 415 4.13 -4.30 11.09
C SER A 415 4.15 -3.82 12.52
N GLU A 416 4.95 -4.48 13.36
CA GLU A 416 5.18 -4.08 14.74
C GLU A 416 5.69 -2.63 14.83
N ALA A 417 6.66 -2.26 13.98
CA ALA A 417 7.21 -0.91 13.92
C ALA A 417 6.14 0.14 13.56
N LEU A 418 5.17 -0.21 12.71
CA LEU A 418 4.06 0.69 12.37
C LEU A 418 3.16 0.96 13.58
N GLY A 419 2.83 -0.09 14.35
CA GLY A 419 2.08 0.04 15.60
C GLY A 419 2.83 0.88 16.64
N ASP A 420 4.16 0.69 16.75
CA ASP A 420 5.01 1.42 17.69
C ASP A 420 5.03 2.93 17.39
N VAL A 421 5.12 3.32 16.11
CA VAL A 421 5.05 4.74 15.70
C VAL A 421 3.70 5.38 16.08
N ILE A 422 2.60 4.64 15.93
CA ILE A 422 1.26 5.14 16.29
C ILE A 422 1.15 5.30 17.81
N CYS A 423 1.60 4.30 18.59
CA CYS A 423 1.61 4.35 20.05
C CYS A 423 2.45 5.52 20.56
N GLU A 424 3.68 5.69 20.05
CA GLU A 424 4.58 6.76 20.45
C GLU A 424 3.98 8.14 20.20
N HIS A 425 3.27 8.32 19.08
CA HIS A 425 2.56 9.57 18.82
C HIS A 425 1.44 9.83 19.84
N GLY A 426 0.68 8.79 20.20
CA GLY A 426 -0.36 8.86 21.23
C GLY A 426 0.18 9.23 22.61
N ASP A 427 1.30 8.64 23.02
CA ASP A 427 1.97 8.93 24.29
C ASP A 427 2.44 10.40 24.36
N ARG A 428 2.88 10.98 23.23
CA ARG A 428 3.27 12.40 23.14
C ARG A 428 2.08 13.36 23.11
N LYS A 429 0.88 12.90 22.73
CA LYS A 429 -0.31 13.74 22.54
C LYS A 429 -1.55 13.17 23.26
N PRO A 430 -1.76 13.53 24.53
CA PRO A 430 -2.84 12.98 25.36
C PRO A 430 -4.25 13.09 24.74
N ARG A 431 -4.52 14.17 23.99
CA ARG A 431 -5.84 14.37 23.34
C ARG A 431 -6.17 13.29 22.30
N MET A 432 -5.16 12.71 21.65
CA MET A 432 -5.32 11.72 20.58
C MET A 432 -4.92 10.31 21.04
N ALA A 433 -4.59 10.14 22.34
CA ALA A 433 -4.06 8.90 22.87
C ALA A 433 -5.02 7.72 22.67
N ASP A 434 -6.33 7.88 22.93
CA ASP A 434 -7.31 6.81 22.75
C ASP A 434 -7.39 6.34 21.28
N THR A 435 -7.46 7.28 20.33
CA THR A 435 -7.49 6.97 18.89
C THR A 435 -6.21 6.28 18.45
N CYS A 436 -5.05 6.78 18.85
CA CYS A 436 -3.76 6.16 18.55
C CYS A 436 -3.67 4.74 19.11
N LEU A 437 -4.05 4.52 20.37
CA LEU A 437 -4.02 3.19 20.99
C LEU A 437 -5.02 2.23 20.34
N ALA A 438 -6.18 2.72 19.91
CA ALA A 438 -7.16 1.93 19.16
C ALA A 438 -6.60 1.48 17.80
N LEU A 439 -5.94 2.39 17.06
CA LEU A 439 -5.30 2.08 15.79
C LEU A 439 -4.12 1.11 15.97
N ALA A 440 -3.28 1.34 16.97
CA ALA A 440 -2.16 0.47 17.28
C ALA A 440 -2.61 -0.94 17.65
N HIS A 441 -3.71 -1.07 18.41
CA HIS A 441 -4.32 -2.37 18.69
C HIS A 441 -4.69 -3.12 17.40
N ILE A 442 -5.33 -2.46 16.43
CA ILE A 442 -5.70 -3.07 15.15
C ILE A 442 -4.46 -3.58 14.42
N VAL A 443 -3.40 -2.77 14.37
CA VAL A 443 -2.13 -3.12 13.71
C VAL A 443 -1.45 -4.29 14.40
N TYR A 444 -1.23 -4.22 15.72
CA TYR A 444 -0.58 -5.29 16.47
C TYR A 444 -1.34 -6.61 16.38
N LYS A 445 -2.68 -6.57 16.48
CA LYS A 445 -3.51 -7.75 16.35
C LYS A 445 -3.35 -8.40 14.97
N ALA A 446 -3.34 -7.60 13.91
CA ALA A 446 -3.17 -8.11 12.55
C ALA A 446 -1.75 -8.65 12.27
N CYS A 447 -0.75 -8.24 13.06
CA CYS A 447 0.61 -8.78 13.02
C CYS A 447 0.83 -9.98 13.95
N GLY A 448 -0.17 -10.44 14.70
CA GLY A 448 0.00 -11.48 15.72
C GLY A 448 0.77 -11.04 16.98
N MET A 449 0.99 -9.74 17.17
CA MET A 449 1.71 -9.17 18.32
C MET A 449 0.80 -9.03 19.55
N LEU A 450 0.36 -10.17 20.11
CA LEU A 450 -0.69 -10.24 21.13
C LEU A 450 -0.39 -9.41 22.38
N ARG A 451 0.82 -9.49 22.94
CA ARG A 451 1.20 -8.74 24.16
C ARG A 451 1.10 -7.22 23.99
N LYS A 452 1.46 -6.69 22.82
CA LYS A 452 1.37 -5.27 22.50
C LYS A 452 -0.09 -4.87 22.22
N ALA A 453 -0.85 -5.73 21.54
CA ALA A 453 -2.28 -5.52 21.32
C ALA A 453 -3.07 -5.43 22.64
N ALA A 454 -2.77 -6.31 23.60
CA ALA A 454 -3.36 -6.32 24.94
C ALA A 454 -2.93 -5.08 25.74
N LEU A 455 -1.65 -4.70 25.70
CA LEU A 455 -1.16 -3.48 26.34
C LEU A 455 -1.89 -2.22 25.83
N SER A 456 -2.10 -2.11 24.52
CA SER A 456 -2.86 -1.00 23.94
C SER A 456 -4.32 -0.96 24.43
N MET A 457 -4.96 -2.10 24.66
CA MET A 457 -6.32 -2.15 25.25
C MET A 457 -6.32 -1.75 26.73
N CYS A 458 -5.36 -2.22 27.51
CA CYS A 458 -5.19 -1.85 28.91
C CYS A 458 -4.96 -0.34 29.09
N LYS A 459 -4.08 0.26 28.28
CA LYS A 459 -3.83 1.72 28.31
C LYS A 459 -5.08 2.57 28.02
N ARG A 460 -6.09 2.00 27.34
CA ARG A 460 -7.39 2.63 27.09
C ARG A 460 -8.40 2.43 28.22
N GLY A 461 -8.04 1.72 29.29
CA GLY A 461 -8.92 1.39 30.41
C GLY A 461 -9.85 0.20 30.16
N MET A 462 -9.63 -0.58 29.09
CA MET A 462 -10.49 -1.70 28.72
C MET A 462 -10.00 -3.01 29.37
N THR A 463 -9.93 -3.06 30.69
CA THR A 463 -9.42 -4.25 31.42
C THR A 463 -10.26 -5.50 31.16
N SER A 464 -11.59 -5.40 31.21
CA SER A 464 -12.50 -6.51 30.95
C SER A 464 -12.32 -7.14 29.56
N SER A 465 -12.30 -6.29 28.53
CA SER A 465 -12.08 -6.76 27.15
C SER A 465 -10.67 -7.32 26.94
N THR A 466 -9.68 -6.81 27.71
CA THR A 466 -8.32 -7.37 27.66
C THR A 466 -8.28 -8.78 28.23
N MET A 467 -9.00 -9.04 29.33
CA MET A 467 -9.11 -10.40 29.88
C MET A 467 -9.75 -11.36 28.88
N GLU A 468 -10.88 -10.96 28.27
CA GLU A 468 -11.52 -11.76 27.21
C GLU A 468 -10.56 -12.03 26.05
N PHE A 469 -9.79 -11.03 25.63
CA PHE A 469 -8.78 -11.17 24.58
C PHE A 469 -7.67 -12.16 24.98
N ILE A 470 -7.18 -12.11 26.22
CA ILE A 470 -6.16 -13.05 26.74
C ILE A 470 -6.68 -14.49 26.72
N TYR A 471 -7.89 -14.73 27.24
CA TYR A 471 -8.47 -16.08 27.27
C TYR A 471 -8.77 -16.65 25.88
N GLN A 472 -9.12 -15.80 24.91
CA GLN A 472 -9.37 -16.23 23.53
C GLN A 472 -8.08 -16.47 22.73
N SER A 473 -6.97 -15.87 23.17
CA SER A 473 -5.70 -15.92 22.45
C SER A 473 -4.92 -17.19 22.80
N LYS A 474 -4.75 -18.09 21.83
CA LYS A 474 -3.89 -19.26 21.99
C LYS A 474 -2.43 -18.80 22.07
N GLY A 475 -1.73 -19.19 23.13
CA GLY A 475 -0.30 -18.90 23.30
C GLY A 475 0.04 -17.63 24.09
N PHE A 476 -0.93 -16.99 24.77
CA PHE A 476 -0.64 -15.88 25.68
C PHE A 476 0.00 -16.42 26.98
N THR A 477 1.22 -16.00 27.29
CA THR A 477 2.00 -16.55 28.41
C THR A 477 1.90 -15.72 29.69
N ALA A 478 2.39 -16.28 30.81
CA ALA A 478 2.53 -15.53 32.06
C ALA A 478 3.48 -14.33 31.91
N ASP A 479 4.56 -14.48 31.12
CA ASP A 479 5.48 -13.39 30.81
C ASP A 479 4.82 -12.28 30.00
N ASP A 480 3.92 -12.62 29.07
CA ASP A 480 3.13 -11.62 28.34
C ASP A 480 2.18 -10.84 29.27
N CYS A 481 1.59 -11.52 30.26
CA CYS A 481 0.77 -10.86 31.28
C CYS A 481 1.59 -9.90 32.14
N LEU A 482 2.79 -10.30 32.54
CA LEU A 482 3.74 -9.44 33.26
C LEU A 482 4.18 -8.25 32.39
N PHE A 483 4.41 -8.46 31.09
CA PHE A 483 4.72 -7.38 30.14
C PHE A 483 3.60 -6.35 30.09
N VAL A 484 2.34 -6.79 29.97
CA VAL A 484 1.17 -5.90 29.95
C VAL A 484 1.03 -5.16 31.28
N LEU A 485 1.19 -5.85 32.41
CA LEU A 485 1.10 -5.24 33.73
C LEU A 485 2.19 -4.20 33.98
N LYS A 486 3.43 -4.46 33.56
CA LYS A 486 4.53 -3.50 33.65
C LYS A 486 4.30 -2.29 32.75
N GLY A 487 3.72 -2.48 31.57
CA GLY A 487 3.42 -1.39 30.64
C GLY A 487 2.20 -0.54 31.02
N CYS A 488 1.27 -1.08 31.82
CA CYS A 488 0.10 -0.35 32.33
C CYS A 488 -0.21 -0.78 33.79
N PRO A 489 0.60 -0.32 34.76
CA PRO A 489 0.45 -0.73 36.15
C PRO A 489 -0.90 -0.26 36.72
N SER A 490 -1.74 -1.21 37.13
CA SER A 490 -3.06 -0.93 37.71
C SER A 490 -3.46 -2.04 38.66
N LEU A 491 -4.00 -1.66 39.82
CA LEU A 491 -4.51 -2.62 40.80
C LEU A 491 -5.68 -3.43 40.24
N ALA A 492 -6.53 -2.81 39.41
CA ALA A 492 -7.63 -3.48 38.75
C ALA A 492 -7.14 -4.54 37.75
N LEU A 493 -6.06 -4.24 37.01
CA LEU A 493 -5.46 -5.19 36.07
C LEU A 493 -4.76 -6.34 36.80
N LEU A 494 -3.96 -6.05 37.82
CA LEU A 494 -3.31 -7.08 38.64
C LEU A 494 -4.34 -8.01 39.28
N GLN A 495 -5.43 -7.45 39.81
CA GLN A 495 -6.52 -8.24 40.35
C GLN A 495 -7.18 -9.12 39.28
N ALA A 496 -7.49 -8.57 38.09
CA ALA A 496 -8.09 -9.32 37.01
C ALA A 496 -7.22 -10.48 36.51
N LEU A 497 -5.88 -10.32 36.51
CA LEU A 497 -4.95 -11.37 36.11
C LEU A 497 -4.78 -12.47 37.16
N THR A 498 -4.94 -12.13 38.44
CA THR A 498 -4.64 -13.03 39.59
C THR A 498 -5.87 -13.65 40.24
N GLN A 499 -7.08 -13.30 39.80
CA GLN A 499 -8.34 -13.82 40.33
C GLN A 499 -9.17 -14.47 39.23
N GLU A 500 -10.15 -15.27 39.63
CA GLU A 500 -11.11 -15.87 38.72
C GLU A 500 -11.93 -14.78 38.01
N TYR A 501 -12.05 -14.88 36.69
CA TYR A 501 -12.77 -13.90 35.86
C TYR A 501 -13.86 -14.60 35.06
N GLN A 502 -15.14 -14.30 35.37
CA GLN A 502 -16.31 -14.86 34.68
C GLN A 502 -16.31 -16.40 34.55
N GLY A 503 -15.88 -17.12 35.60
CA GLY A 503 -15.79 -18.59 35.60
C GLY A 503 -14.54 -19.17 34.95
N GLN A 504 -13.62 -18.32 34.47
CA GLN A 504 -12.30 -18.72 33.99
C GLN A 504 -11.26 -18.63 35.12
N PRO A 505 -10.33 -19.61 35.21
CA PRO A 505 -9.29 -19.59 36.22
C PRO A 505 -8.36 -18.38 36.05
N ALA A 506 -7.72 -17.96 37.14
CA ALA A 506 -6.73 -16.89 37.13
C ALA A 506 -5.61 -17.18 36.11
N VAL A 507 -5.18 -16.14 35.39
CA VAL A 507 -4.12 -16.26 34.38
C VAL A 507 -2.73 -16.30 35.02
N LEU A 508 -2.57 -15.60 36.15
CA LEU A 508 -1.35 -15.55 36.94
C LEU A 508 -1.61 -16.01 38.37
N SER A 509 -0.60 -16.64 38.96
CA SER A 509 -0.53 -16.83 40.40
C SER A 509 -0.35 -15.47 41.10
N LEU A 510 -1.02 -15.27 42.25
CA LEU A 510 -0.90 -14.04 43.02
C LEU A 510 0.53 -13.85 43.55
N GLY A 511 1.12 -14.90 44.15
CA GLY A 511 2.46 -14.84 44.70
C GLY A 511 3.51 -14.64 43.61
N PHE A 512 3.37 -15.33 42.47
CA PHE A 512 4.24 -15.15 41.31
C PHE A 512 4.20 -13.71 40.80
N ALA A 513 3.00 -13.16 40.59
CA ALA A 513 2.83 -11.80 40.11
C ALA A 513 3.38 -10.77 41.11
N CYS A 514 3.09 -10.93 42.40
CA CYS A 514 3.58 -10.01 43.44
C CYS A 514 5.10 -10.07 43.58
N HIS A 515 5.68 -11.27 43.63
CA HIS A 515 7.12 -11.49 43.71
C HIS A 515 7.86 -10.86 42.52
N ALA A 516 7.36 -11.08 41.30
CA ALA A 516 7.93 -10.51 40.09
C ALA A 516 7.97 -8.96 40.07
N LEU A 517 7.11 -8.30 40.85
CA LEU A 517 7.03 -6.84 40.97
C LEU A 517 7.89 -6.27 42.11
N LEU A 518 8.31 -7.09 43.10
CA LEU A 518 9.08 -6.62 44.28
C LEU A 518 10.42 -5.96 43.94
N ASN A 519 11.04 -6.39 42.84
CA ASN A 519 12.33 -5.86 42.36
C ASN A 519 12.18 -4.80 41.27
N SER A 520 10.98 -4.21 41.15
CA SER A 520 10.67 -3.15 40.20
C SER A 520 10.09 -1.93 40.94
N ASP A 521 9.95 -0.81 40.24
CA ASP A 521 9.29 0.40 40.76
C ASP A 521 7.79 0.18 41.10
N LEU A 522 7.28 -1.03 40.90
CA LEU A 522 5.89 -1.45 41.13
C LEU A 522 5.70 -2.25 42.42
N GLU A 523 6.69 -2.24 43.33
CA GLU A 523 6.61 -2.92 44.63
C GLU A 523 5.36 -2.51 45.42
N ASP A 524 5.03 -1.23 45.48
CA ASP A 524 3.88 -0.74 46.24
C ASP A 524 2.55 -1.27 45.69
N LEU A 525 2.47 -1.52 44.38
CA LEU A 525 1.30 -2.13 43.73
C LEU A 525 1.12 -3.59 44.16
N ALA A 526 2.22 -4.34 44.24
CA ALA A 526 2.20 -5.72 44.74
C ALA A 526 1.74 -5.78 46.20
N LEU A 527 2.29 -4.91 47.05
CA LEU A 527 1.92 -4.85 48.47
C LEU A 527 0.48 -4.39 48.70
N GLN A 528 -0.07 -3.52 47.84
CA GLN A 528 -1.48 -3.15 47.86
C GLN A 528 -2.38 -4.33 47.48
N MET A 529 -1.96 -5.15 46.53
CA MET A 529 -2.73 -6.34 46.13
C MET A 529 -2.79 -7.38 47.25
N VAL A 530 -1.65 -7.67 47.91
CA VAL A 530 -1.62 -8.61 49.05
C VAL A 530 -2.50 -8.11 50.20
N GLU A 531 -2.44 -6.82 50.52
CA GLU A 531 -3.30 -6.20 51.55
C GLU A 531 -4.79 -6.25 51.18
N LYS A 532 -5.12 -6.05 49.90
CA LYS A 532 -6.50 -6.16 49.42
C LYS A 532 -7.02 -7.59 49.55
N THR A 533 -6.20 -8.59 49.23
CA THR A 533 -6.54 -10.01 49.41
C THR A 533 -6.75 -10.35 50.88
N HIS A 534 -5.88 -9.86 51.77
CA HIS A 534 -6.07 -10.00 53.23
C HIS A 534 -7.40 -9.39 53.70
N SER A 535 -7.72 -8.18 53.22
CA SER A 535 -8.93 -7.45 53.62
C SER A 535 -10.23 -8.01 53.01
N SER A 536 -10.13 -8.93 52.04
CA SER A 536 -11.30 -9.43 51.29
C SER A 536 -12.11 -10.50 52.04
N GLY A 537 -11.56 -11.09 53.11
CA GLY A 537 -12.26 -12.02 53.97
C GLY A 537 -11.31 -12.87 54.81
N GLN A 538 -11.74 -13.26 56.01
CA GLN A 538 -10.93 -14.07 56.92
C GLN A 538 -10.58 -15.43 56.27
N GLY A 539 -9.28 -15.79 56.27
CA GLY A 539 -8.77 -17.03 55.66
C GLY A 539 -8.59 -16.98 54.14
N THR A 540 -8.91 -15.88 53.47
CA THR A 540 -8.73 -15.75 52.01
C THR A 540 -7.25 -15.77 51.63
N LEU A 541 -6.41 -15.05 52.38
CA LEU A 541 -4.97 -15.00 52.13
C LEU A 541 -4.32 -16.37 52.37
N GLU A 542 -4.74 -17.08 53.42
CA GLU A 542 -4.31 -18.45 53.71
C GLU A 542 -4.65 -19.41 52.56
N LYS A 543 -5.91 -19.39 52.09
CA LYS A 543 -6.32 -20.19 50.93
C LYS A 543 -5.47 -19.87 49.70
N VAL A 544 -5.28 -18.58 49.40
CA VAL A 544 -4.49 -18.17 48.23
C VAL A 544 -3.05 -18.66 48.33
N ILE A 545 -2.39 -18.53 49.48
CA ILE A 545 -1.00 -19.00 49.65
C ILE A 545 -0.90 -20.52 49.53
N LEU A 546 -1.87 -21.27 50.06
CA LEU A 546 -1.86 -22.74 50.00
C LEU A 546 -2.18 -23.28 48.60
N ASP A 547 -3.06 -22.61 47.86
CA ASP A 547 -3.45 -22.98 46.49
C ASP A 547 -2.45 -22.44 45.43
N ASP A 548 -1.46 -21.63 45.84
CA ASP A 548 -0.52 -20.97 44.94
C ASP A 548 0.61 -21.90 44.45
N THR A 549 0.27 -22.75 43.50
CA THR A 549 1.24 -23.61 42.81
C THR A 549 2.30 -22.86 41.99
N GLY A 550 2.10 -21.57 41.70
CA GLY A 550 3.00 -20.75 40.88
C GLY A 550 4.08 -20.01 41.67
N CYS A 551 4.04 -20.03 43.00
CA CYS A 551 4.95 -19.30 43.88
C CYS A 551 5.52 -20.21 44.97
N SER A 552 6.85 -20.20 45.14
CA SER A 552 7.49 -20.99 46.20
C SER A 552 7.26 -20.37 47.59
N ALA A 553 7.38 -21.19 48.64
CA ALA A 553 7.36 -20.71 50.02
C ALA A 553 8.48 -19.69 50.31
N GLU A 554 9.63 -19.83 49.65
CA GLU A 554 10.73 -18.86 49.72
C GLU A 554 10.33 -17.50 49.14
N ASN A 555 9.71 -17.48 47.95
CA ASN A 555 9.24 -16.26 47.29
C ASN A 555 8.15 -15.56 48.12
N TRP A 556 7.23 -16.31 48.73
CA TRP A 556 6.27 -15.77 49.69
C TRP A 556 6.95 -15.23 50.96
N GLY A 557 8.04 -15.86 51.41
CA GLY A 557 8.90 -15.35 52.48
C GLY A 557 9.54 -14.01 52.14
N GLU A 558 9.99 -13.82 50.90
CA GLU A 558 10.50 -12.53 50.42
C GLU A 558 9.41 -11.45 50.39
N ILE A 559 8.19 -11.78 49.92
CA ILE A 559 7.02 -10.89 49.98
C ILE A 559 6.75 -10.47 51.44
N ALA A 560 6.74 -11.41 52.38
CA ALA A 560 6.55 -11.11 53.80
C ALA A 560 7.66 -10.22 54.36
N GLY A 561 8.92 -10.45 53.95
CA GLY A 561 10.06 -9.61 54.29
C GLY A 561 9.86 -8.16 53.85
N ARG A 562 9.42 -7.95 52.60
CA ARG A 562 9.12 -6.60 52.06
C ARG A 562 7.93 -5.94 52.76
N CYS A 563 6.87 -6.68 53.07
CA CYS A 563 5.76 -6.19 53.91
C CYS A 563 6.26 -5.64 55.26
N GLY A 564 7.16 -6.36 55.92
CA GLY A 564 7.75 -5.93 57.19
C GLY A 564 8.57 -4.64 57.06
N GLN A 565 9.37 -4.51 56.00
CA GLN A 565 10.17 -3.31 55.72
C GLN A 565 9.33 -2.07 55.40
N LYS A 566 8.14 -2.26 54.82
CA LYS A 566 7.20 -1.18 54.42
C LYS A 566 6.14 -0.86 55.48
N ASN A 567 6.45 -1.10 56.77
CA ASN A 567 5.54 -0.86 57.89
C ASN A 567 4.20 -1.62 57.84
N LYS A 568 4.17 -2.83 57.25
CA LYS A 568 3.02 -3.76 57.31
C LYS A 568 3.37 -5.04 58.10
N PRO A 569 3.73 -4.94 59.40
CA PRO A 569 4.24 -6.07 60.19
C PRO A 569 3.19 -7.16 60.44
N LEU A 570 1.90 -6.79 60.56
CA LEU A 570 0.81 -7.74 60.78
C LEU A 570 0.63 -8.67 59.57
N LEU A 571 0.64 -8.09 58.37
CA LEU A 571 0.55 -8.83 57.10
C LEU A 571 1.76 -9.75 56.91
N ALA A 572 2.97 -9.26 57.24
CA ALA A 572 4.18 -10.07 57.21
C ALA A 572 4.11 -11.26 58.18
N GLN A 573 3.63 -11.04 59.41
CA GLN A 573 3.51 -12.08 60.42
C GLN A 573 2.50 -13.15 60.02
N GLU A 574 1.36 -12.76 59.44
CA GLU A 574 0.34 -13.69 58.95
C GLU A 574 0.87 -14.57 57.84
N ILE A 575 1.49 -13.99 56.80
CA ILE A 575 2.10 -14.77 55.69
C ILE A 575 3.12 -15.77 56.25
N LEU A 576 4.02 -15.33 57.14
CA LEU A 576 5.02 -16.21 57.75
C LEU A 576 4.38 -17.32 58.60
N SER A 577 3.29 -17.03 59.32
CA SER A 577 2.58 -18.04 60.12
C SER A 577 1.94 -19.12 59.25
N ILE A 578 1.37 -18.74 58.11
CA ILE A 578 0.77 -19.65 57.12
C ILE A 578 1.86 -20.55 56.53
N LEU A 579 3.00 -19.97 56.11
CA LEU A 579 4.12 -20.73 55.56
C LEU A 579 4.69 -21.74 56.57
N LEU A 580 4.82 -21.36 57.84
CA LEU A 580 5.33 -22.24 58.91
C LEU A 580 4.36 -23.37 59.28
N SER A 581 3.08 -23.23 58.96
CA SER A 581 2.08 -24.27 59.19
C SER A 581 2.12 -25.39 58.14
N GLN A 582 2.80 -25.15 57.01
CA GLN A 582 3.00 -26.16 55.95
C GLN A 582 4.05 -27.20 56.38
N SER A 583 3.73 -28.48 56.20
CA SER A 583 4.61 -29.60 56.56
C SER A 583 5.93 -29.56 55.79
N GLY A 584 7.04 -29.25 56.49
CA GLY A 584 8.39 -29.15 55.92
C GLY A 584 9.05 -27.77 56.03
N ALA A 585 8.34 -26.74 56.51
CA ALA A 585 8.88 -25.38 56.65
C ALA A 585 9.71 -25.22 57.95
N MET A 586 11.03 -25.08 57.82
CA MET A 586 11.93 -24.79 58.94
C MET A 586 12.42 -23.35 58.87
N ARG A 587 12.24 -22.57 59.95
CA ARG A 587 12.70 -21.18 60.06
C ARG A 587 14.22 -21.19 60.29
N LEU A 588 15.02 -21.01 59.23
CA LEU A 588 16.46 -20.81 59.39
C LEU A 588 16.71 -19.41 59.94
N SER A 589 17.20 -19.33 61.18
CA SER A 589 17.67 -18.06 61.74
C SER A 589 18.89 -17.55 60.94
N PRO A 590 18.97 -16.25 60.61
CA PRO A 590 20.14 -15.73 59.93
C PRO A 590 21.29 -15.69 60.92
N GLY A 591 22.20 -16.65 60.85
CA GLY A 591 23.51 -16.50 61.48
C GLY A 591 24.34 -17.74 61.77
N ILE A 592 23.77 -18.93 62.04
CA ILE A 592 24.60 -20.03 62.59
C ILE A 592 24.26 -21.43 62.01
N GLU A 593 23.04 -21.68 61.55
CA GLU A 593 22.61 -23.05 61.17
C GLU A 593 22.72 -23.40 59.68
N SER A 594 22.83 -22.41 58.78
CA SER A 594 23.05 -22.65 57.33
C SER A 594 24.35 -23.42 57.05
N SER A 595 25.36 -23.25 57.91
CA SER A 595 26.65 -23.95 57.85
C SER A 595 26.60 -25.41 58.32
N ARG A 596 25.61 -25.82 59.13
CA ARG A 596 25.50 -27.21 59.62
C ARG A 596 24.69 -28.10 58.68
N LEU A 597 23.73 -27.54 57.93
CA LEU A 597 22.91 -28.30 56.98
C LEU A 597 23.69 -28.72 55.72
N MET A 598 24.67 -27.93 55.25
CA MET A 598 25.54 -28.34 54.14
C MET A 598 26.43 -29.56 54.47
N GLN A 599 26.64 -29.88 55.75
CA GLN A 599 27.45 -31.02 56.16
C GLN A 599 26.68 -32.35 56.17
N HIS A 600 25.35 -32.32 56.12
CA HIS A 600 24.50 -33.52 56.18
C HIS A 600 23.90 -33.95 54.84
N VAL A 601 24.13 -33.20 53.75
CA VAL A 601 23.67 -33.56 52.40
C VAL A 601 24.80 -34.21 51.56
N PHE A 602 26.03 -34.27 52.09
CA PHE A 602 27.20 -34.87 51.43
C PHE A 602 27.83 -36.06 52.20
N MET A 603 27.09 -36.72 53.07
CA MET A 603 27.38 -38.09 53.53
C MET A 603 26.20 -38.99 53.19
#